data_AF-A0A1X0QK45-F1
#
_entry.id   AF-A0A1X0QK45-F1
#
_cell.length_a   1.000
_cell.length_b   1.000
_cell.length_c   1.000
_cell.angle_alpha   90.00
_cell.angle_beta   90.00
_cell.angle_gamma   90.00
#
_symmetry.space_group_name_H-M   'P 1'
#
loop_
_entity.id
_entity.type
_entity.pdbx_description
1 polymer ?
#
loop_
_entity_poly.entity_id
_entity_poly.type
_entity_poly.pdbx_seq_one_letter_code
_entity_poly.pdbx_strand_id
1 'polypeptide(L)'
;MKSEIKEFYIVNESGNLIYSKTNKNLSKNDECILASSLTSLYEIAKEALNSNNNSLFICMKENEISIYRTLTNLTFIFLAEGRVSENYFGKIYKKFSVCVLSNPFYNTNMTCDDFY
;
A
#
# COMPACT_ATOMS: atom_id res chain seq x y z
N MET A 1 -9.84 17.91 -1.98
CA MET A 1 -10.87 17.12 -1.27
C MET A 1 -10.17 16.06 -0.45
N LYS A 2 -10.66 15.74 0.75
CA LYS A 2 -10.13 14.65 1.56
C LYS A 2 -10.69 13.37 0.96
N SER A 3 -9.91 12.64 0.15
CA SER A 3 -10.34 11.36 -0.41
C SER A 3 -10.63 10.40 0.74
N GLU A 4 -11.86 9.89 0.82
CA GLU A 4 -12.24 8.91 1.83
C GLU A 4 -11.56 7.58 1.48
N ILE A 5 -10.69 7.11 2.38
CA ILE A 5 -9.95 5.87 2.19
C ILE A 5 -10.85 4.71 2.61
N LYS A 6 -11.23 3.89 1.62
CA LYS A 6 -12.06 2.70 1.79
C LYS A 6 -11.23 1.51 2.25
N GLU A 7 -10.07 1.33 1.64
CA GLU A 7 -9.15 0.23 1.96
C GLU A 7 -7.70 0.73 1.91
N PHE A 8 -6.85 0.16 2.75
CA PHE A 8 -5.44 0.50 2.83
C PHE A 8 -4.60 -0.74 3.10
N TYR A 9 -3.50 -0.88 2.37
CA TYR A 9 -2.59 -2.01 2.49
C TYR A 9 -1.13 -1.54 2.51
N ILE A 10 -0.29 -2.25 3.28
CA ILE A 10 1.17 -2.17 3.19
C ILE A 10 1.69 -3.53 2.79
N VAL A 11 2.56 -3.53 1.78
CA VAL A 11 3.23 -4.71 1.26
C VAL A 11 4.74 -4.50 1.38
N ASN A 12 5.46 -5.54 1.77
CA ASN A 12 6.90 -5.49 1.88
C ASN A 12 7.59 -5.62 0.51
N GLU A 13 8.92 -5.55 0.50
CA GLU A 13 9.73 -5.65 -0.72
C GLU A 13 9.60 -6.99 -1.46
N SER A 14 9.18 -8.04 -0.76
CA SER A 14 8.96 -9.38 -1.32
C SER A 14 7.52 -9.59 -1.82
N GLY A 15 6.64 -8.59 -1.73
CA GLY A 15 5.23 -8.73 -2.10
C GLY A 15 4.34 -9.30 -1.00
N ASN A 16 4.85 -9.50 0.22
CA ASN A 16 4.06 -10.02 1.35
C ASN A 16 3.27 -8.90 2.02
N LEU A 17 2.00 -9.19 2.34
CA LEU A 17 1.14 -8.28 3.08
C LEU A 17 1.66 -8.08 4.51
N ILE A 18 1.98 -6.83 4.86
CA ILE A 18 2.34 -6.40 6.22
C ILE A 18 1.12 -5.92 6.99
N TYR A 19 0.26 -5.13 6.32
CA TYR A 19 -0.86 -4.47 6.97
C TYR A 19 -2.04 -4.41 6.01
N SER A 20 -3.23 -4.69 6.53
CA SER A 20 -4.49 -4.49 5.82
C SER A 20 -5.47 -3.75 6.73
N LYS A 21 -6.19 -2.79 6.13
CA LYS A 21 -7.39 -2.19 6.70
C LYS A 21 -8.43 -2.18 5.61
N THR A 22 -9.40 -3.08 5.73
CA THR A 22 -10.51 -3.21 4.81
C THR A 22 -11.82 -3.31 5.58
N ASN A 23 -12.88 -2.74 5.03
CA ASN A 23 -14.24 -2.89 5.56
C ASN A 23 -14.93 -4.16 5.04
N LYS A 24 -14.24 -4.95 4.20
CA LYS A 24 -14.76 -6.21 3.66
C LYS A 24 -14.36 -7.37 4.56
N ASN A 25 -15.25 -8.34 4.72
CA ASN A 25 -14.93 -9.63 5.33
C ASN A 25 -14.16 -10.50 4.32
N LEU A 26 -12.91 -10.15 4.04
CA LEU A 26 -11.98 -10.97 3.27
C LEU A 26 -11.30 -11.97 4.20
N SER A 27 -11.01 -13.18 3.69
CA SER A 27 -10.10 -14.06 4.41
C SER A 27 -8.67 -13.51 4.32
N LYS A 28 -7.81 -13.82 5.29
CA LYS A 28 -6.38 -13.43 5.23
C LYS A 28 -5.71 -13.89 3.93
N ASN A 29 -6.10 -15.04 3.40
CA ASN A 29 -5.61 -15.53 2.13
C ASN A 29 -6.01 -14.62 0.97
N ASP A 30 -7.26 -14.14 0.95
CA ASP A 30 -7.74 -13.22 -0.09
C ASP A 30 -7.00 -11.89 -0.04
N GLU A 31 -6.71 -11.38 1.16
CA GLU A 31 -5.92 -10.16 1.33
C GLU A 31 -4.48 -10.33 0.81
N CYS A 32 -3.85 -11.48 1.08
CA CYS A 32 -2.53 -11.80 0.53
C CYS A 32 -2.55 -11.92 -1.00
N ILE A 33 -3.58 -12.55 -1.58
CA ILE A 33 -3.76 -12.66 -3.04
C ILE A 33 -3.92 -11.28 -3.65
N LEU A 34 -4.72 -10.41 -3.03
CA LEU A 34 -4.93 -9.04 -3.49
C LEU A 34 -3.63 -8.24 -3.46
N ALA A 35 -2.89 -8.27 -2.35
CA ALA A 35 -1.61 -7.59 -2.19
C ALA A 35 -0.58 -8.04 -3.24
N SER A 36 -0.48 -9.35 -3.47
CA SER A 36 0.43 -9.93 -4.47
C SER A 36 0.03 -9.49 -5.88
N SER A 37 -1.28 -9.51 -6.18
CA SER A 37 -1.81 -9.12 -7.50
C SER A 37 -1.56 -7.64 -7.81
N LEU A 38 -1.77 -6.76 -6.83
CA LEU A 38 -1.52 -5.32 -6.98
C LEU A 38 -0.03 -4.99 -7.08
N THR A 39 0.83 -5.75 -6.39
CA THR A 39 2.29 -5.62 -6.52
C THR A 39 2.76 -6.03 -7.91
N SER A 40 2.29 -7.17 -8.42
CA SER A 40 2.58 -7.61 -9.80
C SER A 40 2.09 -6.59 -10.83
N LEU A 41 0.90 -6.03 -10.63
CA LEU A 41 0.37 -5.00 -11.51
C LEU A 41 1.23 -3.73 -11.49
N TYR A 42 1.76 -3.35 -10.33
CA TYR A 42 2.71 -2.24 -10.22
C TYR A 42 3.97 -2.48 -11.04
N GLU A 43 4.59 -3.67 -10.94
CA GLU A 43 5.79 -4.00 -11.74
C GLU A 43 5.50 -3.98 -13.24
N ILE A 44 4.42 -4.63 -13.67
CA ILE A 44 4.02 -4.69 -15.07
C ILE A 44 3.78 -3.28 -15.63
N ALA A 45 3.07 -2.43 -14.88
CA ALA A 45 2.80 -1.07 -15.31
C ALA A 45 4.08 -0.23 -15.38
N LYS A 46 4.99 -0.40 -14.41
CA LYS A 46 6.27 0.31 -14.39
C LYS A 46 7.12 -0.01 -15.62
N GLU A 47 7.21 -1.29 -15.96
CA GLU A 47 7.92 -1.78 -17.15
C GLU A 47 7.24 -1.28 -18.44
N ALA A 48 5.92 -1.48 -18.56
CA ALA A 48 5.17 -1.09 -19.75
C ALA A 48 5.21 0.42 -20.03
N LEU A 49 5.28 1.25 -18.98
CA LEU A 49 5.37 2.70 -19.09
C LEU A 49 6.82 3.20 -19.22
N ASN A 50 7.83 2.32 -19.08
CA ASN A 50 9.25 2.68 -18.97
C ASN A 50 9.46 3.83 -17.96
N SER A 51 8.80 3.73 -16.80
CA SER A 51 8.72 4.81 -15.84
C SER A 51 9.58 4.54 -14.61
N ASN A 52 10.32 5.55 -14.19
CA ASN A 52 11.02 5.54 -12.91
C ASN A 52 10.16 6.10 -11.76
N ASN A 53 8.86 6.31 -11.99
CA ASN A 53 7.98 6.84 -10.97
C ASN A 53 7.74 5.79 -9.88
N ASN A 54 7.88 6.22 -8.63
CA ASN A 54 7.58 5.41 -7.45
C ASN A 54 6.08 5.41 -7.11
N SER A 55 5.24 5.94 -7.99
CA SER A 55 3.80 6.00 -7.81
C SER A 55 3.06 5.48 -9.03
N LEU A 56 1.98 4.74 -8.81
CA LEU A 56 1.05 4.31 -9.85
C LEU A 56 -0.38 4.63 -9.42
N PHE A 57 -1.19 5.09 -10.38
CA PHE A 57 -2.58 5.43 -10.16
C PHE A 57 -3.45 4.64 -11.13
N ILE A 58 -4.40 3.87 -10.60
CA ILE A 58 -5.33 3.07 -11.38
C ILE A 58 -6.73 3.66 -11.18
N CYS A 59 -7.22 4.34 -12.20
CA CYS A 59 -8.54 4.95 -12.18
C CYS A 59 -9.61 3.90 -12.48
N MET A 60 -10.57 3.75 -11.56
CA MET A 60 -11.81 3.02 -11.76
C MET A 60 -12.97 4.02 -11.75
N LYS A 61 -14.17 3.57 -12.14
CA LYS A 61 -15.33 4.47 -12.34
C LYS A 61 -15.59 5.44 -11.17
N GLU A 62 -15.61 4.92 -9.95
CA GLU A 62 -15.95 5.68 -8.72
C GLU A 62 -14.83 5.65 -7.67
N ASN A 63 -13.73 4.96 -7.97
CA ASN A 63 -12.63 4.76 -7.02
C ASN A 63 -11.29 4.86 -7.75
N GLU A 64 -10.23 5.17 -7.03
CA GLU A 64 -8.86 5.18 -7.53
C GLU A 64 -8.00 4.32 -6.60
N ILE A 65 -7.16 3.46 -7.19
CA ILE A 65 -6.08 2.81 -6.45
C ILE A 65 -4.83 3.69 -6.60
N SER A 66 -4.36 4.22 -5.48
CA SER A 66 -3.09 4.96 -5.41
C SER A 66 -2.03 4.04 -4.81
N ILE A 67 -0.98 3.74 -5.57
CA ILE A 67 0.13 2.90 -5.14
C ILE A 67 1.37 3.79 -4.99
N TYR A 68 2.03 3.72 -3.85
CA TYR A 68 3.26 4.44 -3.54
C TYR A 68 4.33 3.48 -3.04
N ARG A 69 5.48 3.45 -3.71
CA ARG A 69 6.63 2.66 -3.29
C ARG A 69 7.71 3.57 -2.69
N THR A 70 8.19 3.18 -1.53
CA THR A 70 9.33 3.84 -0.87
C THR A 70 10.66 3.42 -1.51
N LEU A 71 11.74 4.14 -1.21
CA LEU A 71 13.09 3.76 -1.64
C LEU A 71 13.53 2.39 -1.09
N THR A 72 12.97 1.95 0.04
CA THR A 72 13.21 0.63 0.65
C THR A 72 12.21 -0.42 0.17
N ASN A 73 11.58 -0.20 -0.99
CA ASN A 73 10.62 -1.11 -1.63
C ASN A 73 9.35 -1.48 -0.83
N LEU A 74 9.09 -0.81 0.30
CA LEU A 74 7.77 -0.90 0.94
C LEU A 74 6.72 -0.23 0.05
N THR A 75 5.62 -0.92 -0.20
CA THR A 75 4.55 -0.49 -1.10
C THR A 75 3.29 -0.21 -0.31
N PHE A 76 2.77 1.00 -0.45
CA PHE A 76 1.57 1.51 0.21
C PHE A 76 0.47 1.64 -0.82
N ILE A 77 -0.64 0.97 -0.60
CA ILE A 77 -1.74 0.84 -1.56
C ILE A 77 -3.00 1.39 -0.90
N PHE A 78 -3.62 2.38 -1.54
CA PHE A 78 -4.84 3.01 -1.07
C PHE A 78 -5.96 2.81 -2.09
N LEU A 79 -7.13 2.36 -1.63
CA LEU A 79 -8.37 2.44 -2.37
C LEU A 79 -9.22 3.57 -1.79
N ALA A 80 -9.58 4.55 -2.62
CA ALA A 80 -10.35 5.71 -2.17
C ALA A 80 -11.25 6.24 -3.29
N GLU A 81 -12.18 7.15 -2.98
CA GLU A 81 -13.05 7.85 -3.96
C GLU A 81 -12.31 8.88 -4.83
N GLY A 82 -10.98 8.79 -4.88
CA GLY A 82 -10.11 9.63 -5.67
C GLY A 82 -8.65 9.48 -5.22
N ARG A 83 -7.74 10.06 -5.99
CA ARG A 83 -6.30 10.03 -5.70
C ARG A 83 -5.98 10.40 -4.26
N VAL A 84 -5.22 9.55 -3.58
CA VAL A 84 -4.59 9.90 -2.31
C VAL A 84 -3.37 10.75 -2.63
N SER A 85 -3.21 11.91 -2.00
CA SER A 85 -2.05 12.78 -2.26
C SER A 85 -0.75 12.20 -1.65
N GLU A 86 0.39 12.47 -2.28
CA GLU A 86 1.73 12.14 -1.75
C GLU A 86 1.96 12.68 -0.33
N ASN A 87 1.47 13.89 -0.03
CA ASN A 87 1.55 14.48 1.30
C ASN A 87 0.82 13.64 2.37
N TYR A 88 -0.29 13.00 2.01
CA TYR A 88 -1.01 12.11 2.91
C TYR A 88 -0.26 10.78 3.08
N PHE A 89 0.20 10.19 1.98
CA PHE A 89 1.07 9.02 2.00
C PHE A 89 2.29 9.25 2.92
N GLY A 90 3.00 10.38 2.77
CA GLY A 90 4.17 10.72 3.59
C GLY A 90 3.86 10.81 5.09
N LYS A 91 2.66 11.26 5.47
CA LYS A 91 2.22 11.25 6.88
C LYS A 91 2.02 9.82 7.41
N ILE A 92 1.40 8.96 6.62
CA ILE A 92 1.18 7.55 6.98
C ILE A 92 2.51 6.79 7.05
N TYR A 93 3.38 6.98 6.07
CA TYR A 93 4.73 6.41 6.07
C TYR A 93 5.51 6.84 7.32
N LYS A 94 5.50 8.13 7.67
CA LYS A 94 6.15 8.62 8.89
C LYS A 94 5.58 7.96 10.16
N LYS A 95 4.25 7.79 10.24
CA LYS A 95 3.61 7.10 11.37
C LYS A 95 4.06 5.63 11.44
N PHE A 96 4.04 4.93 10.31
CA PHE A 96 4.52 3.54 10.22
C PHE A 96 5.99 3.40 10.64
N SER A 97 6.86 4.30 10.18
CA SER A 97 8.29 4.28 10.54
C SER A 97 8.51 4.44 12.05
N VAL A 98 7.75 5.33 12.71
CA VAL A 98 7.87 5.57 14.16
C VAL A 98 7.27 4.42 14.98
N CYS A 99 6.09 3.92 14.60
CA CYS A 99 5.39 2.90 15.39
C CYS A 99 5.93 1.49 15.18
N VAL A 100 6.38 1.18 13.95
CA VAL A 100 6.69 -0.18 13.53
C VAL A 100 8.18 -0.34 13.29
N LEU A 101 8.77 0.46 12.38
CA LEU A 101 10.18 0.30 12.00
C LEU A 101 11.18 0.74 13.08
N SER A 102 10.73 1.54 14.06
CA SER A 102 11.56 1.93 15.20
C SER A 102 11.66 0.84 16.27
N ASN A 103 10.88 -0.23 16.17
CA ASN A 103 10.99 -1.39 17.04
C ASN A 103 12.10 -2.33 16.52
N PRO A 104 13.23 -2.49 17.23
CA PRO A 104 14.34 -3.35 16.79
C PRO A 104 13.98 -4.84 16.73
N PHE A 105 12.86 -5.25 17.32
CA PHE A 105 12.35 -6.62 17.26
C PHE A 105 11.32 -6.84 16.16
N TYR A 106 10.95 -5.79 15.41
CA TYR A 106 10.01 -5.93 14.30
C TYR A 106 10.68 -6.59 13.09
N ASN A 107 10.03 -7.63 12.58
CA ASN A 107 10.44 -8.29 11.35
C ASN A 107 9.54 -7.81 10.20
N THR A 108 10.13 -7.24 9.15
CA THR A 108 9.43 -6.71 7.97
C THR A 108 8.73 -7.77 7.13
N ASN A 109 8.93 -9.05 7.43
CA ASN A 109 8.18 -10.17 6.86
C ASN A 109 6.98 -10.60 7.72
N MET A 110 6.70 -9.92 8.82
CA MET A 110 5.56 -10.19 9.70
C MET A 110 4.48 -9.13 9.58
N THR A 111 3.24 -9.55 9.79
CA THR A 111 2.10 -8.63 9.85
C THR A 111 2.23 -7.70 11.06
N CYS A 112 1.78 -6.47 10.89
CA CYS A 112 1.60 -5.52 11.97
C CYS A 112 0.10 -5.29 12.12
N ASP A 113 -0.48 -5.51 13.29
CA ASP A 113 -1.92 -5.35 13.46
C ASP A 113 -2.31 -3.91 13.85
N ASP A 114 -1.40 -3.15 14.47
CA ASP A 114 -1.73 -1.87 15.11
C ASP A 114 -0.76 -0.72 14.76
N PHE A 115 -1.11 0.09 13.76
CA PHE A 115 -0.57 1.46 13.65
C PHE A 115 -1.43 2.48 12.89
N TYR A 116 -2.54 2.10 12.22
CA TYR A 116 -3.32 3.01 11.34
C TYR A 116 -4.66 3.49 11.94
#